data_AF-A0A969VFM8-F1
#
_entry.id   AF-A0A969VFM8-F1
#
_cell.length_a   1.000
_cell.length_b   1.000
_cell.length_c   1.000
_cell.angle_alpha   90.00
_cell.angle_beta   90.00
_cell.angle_gamma   90.00
#
_symmetry.space_group_name_H-M   'P 1'
#
loop_
_entity.id
_entity.type
_entity.pdbx_description
1 polymer ?
#
loop_
_entity_poly.entity_id
_entity_poly.type
_entity_poly.pdbx_seq_one_letter_code
_entity_poly.pdbx_strand_id
1 'polypeptide(L)'
;MKLKYLGLTALTCGVVTSQIAPAAAIQYQSNTVYKATENSTEVVYLSGSANSTIQVKLGATDRPAARLAGACGEVRIPVPSSGSFTGLKVDAQSIDASSLPTFSIPSCLNGTFAEARPDNFKAPNGAVIIVGKTPQQAVTIALPSEQTRSVRLNNCGFGRLAPASGSTLPPEFMIDSTNYILSSLPDAQKGPICRTLPNNGGFEGYVPSSWSNTNSI
;
A
#
# COMPACT_ATOMS: atom_id res chain seq x y z
N MET A 1 76.93 19.75 -34.58
CA MET A 1 75.70 20.53 -34.87
C MET A 1 74.89 19.70 -35.87
N LYS A 2 73.70 19.13 -35.64
CA LYS A 2 72.65 19.18 -34.61
C LYS A 2 71.94 17.81 -34.59
N LEU A 3 71.54 17.40 -33.39
CA LEU A 3 70.63 16.31 -33.05
C LEU A 3 69.23 16.55 -33.65
N LYS A 4 68.53 15.53 -34.16
CA LYS A 4 67.06 15.54 -34.27
C LYS A 4 66.47 14.17 -33.96
N TYR A 5 65.88 14.09 -32.77
CA TYR A 5 64.90 13.10 -32.36
C TYR A 5 63.61 13.27 -33.20
N LEU A 6 63.01 12.18 -33.66
CA LEU A 6 61.60 12.15 -34.03
C LEU A 6 60.87 11.15 -33.13
N GLY A 7 59.81 11.65 -32.51
CA GLY A 7 59.10 11.02 -31.41
C GLY A 7 58.13 9.92 -31.82
N LEU A 8 58.00 8.97 -30.91
CA LEU A 8 57.00 7.92 -30.89
C LEU A 8 55.72 8.48 -30.24
N THR A 9 54.70 8.82 -31.04
CA THR A 9 53.37 9.12 -30.51
C THR A 9 52.58 7.82 -30.35
N ALA A 10 52.51 7.32 -29.11
CA ALA A 10 51.63 6.21 -28.73
C ALA A 10 50.17 6.70 -28.75
N LEU A 11 49.38 6.14 -29.66
CA LEU A 11 47.93 6.35 -29.72
C LEU A 11 47.30 5.54 -28.57
N THR A 12 47.10 6.16 -27.40
CA THR A 12 46.31 5.54 -26.33
C THR A 12 44.85 5.62 -26.70
N CYS A 13 44.29 4.51 -27.19
CA CYS A 13 42.86 4.35 -27.42
C CYS A 13 42.17 4.32 -26.04
N GLY A 14 41.54 5.43 -25.65
CA GLY A 14 40.76 5.50 -24.42
C GLY A 14 39.53 4.60 -24.54
N VAL A 15 39.38 3.65 -23.62
CA VAL A 15 38.14 2.89 -23.47
C VAL A 15 37.07 3.87 -23.00
N VAL A 16 36.16 4.24 -23.89
CA VAL A 16 34.95 4.98 -23.51
C VAL A 16 34.03 3.96 -22.82
N THR A 17 34.11 3.87 -21.49
CA THR A 17 33.08 3.19 -20.71
C THR A 17 31.82 4.05 -20.80
N SER A 18 30.95 3.75 -21.76
CA SER A 18 29.59 4.28 -21.78
C SER A 18 28.91 3.80 -20.50
N GLN A 19 28.85 4.66 -19.49
CA GLN A 19 27.97 4.46 -18.35
C GLN A 19 26.55 4.50 -18.90
N ILE A 20 25.98 3.33 -19.14
CA ILE A 20 24.55 3.21 -19.45
C ILE A 20 23.86 3.67 -18.17
N ALA A 21 23.45 4.94 -18.14
CA ALA A 21 22.61 5.44 -17.07
C ALA A 21 21.42 4.48 -16.94
N PRO A 22 21.00 4.09 -15.72
CA PRO A 22 19.86 3.22 -15.56
C PRO A 22 18.67 3.83 -16.31
N ALA A 23 18.04 3.03 -17.16
CA ALA A 23 16.89 3.49 -17.94
C ALA A 23 15.85 4.07 -16.98
N ALA A 24 15.65 5.38 -17.03
CA ALA A 24 14.57 6.03 -16.31
C ALA A 24 13.26 5.64 -16.98
N ALA A 25 12.25 5.31 -16.18
CA ALA A 25 10.95 4.97 -16.70
C ALA A 25 10.35 6.11 -17.54
N ILE A 26 9.78 5.74 -18.69
CA ILE A 26 9.04 6.67 -19.56
C ILE A 26 7.75 7.05 -18.84
N GLN A 27 7.60 8.33 -18.51
CA GLN A 27 6.40 8.85 -17.86
C GLN A 27 5.24 8.97 -18.86
N TYR A 28 4.01 8.86 -18.38
CA TYR A 28 2.82 9.11 -19.21
C TYR A 28 2.36 10.56 -19.04
N GLN A 29 2.47 11.37 -20.10
CA GLN A 29 2.11 12.80 -20.06
C GLN A 29 2.77 13.56 -18.89
N SER A 30 4.06 13.28 -18.63
CA SER A 30 4.83 13.80 -17.48
C SER A 30 4.34 13.35 -16.08
N ASN A 31 3.43 12.37 -16.01
CA ASN A 31 2.97 11.78 -14.76
C ASN A 31 3.76 10.50 -14.44
N THR A 32 4.24 10.41 -13.20
CA THR A 32 4.90 9.21 -12.67
C THR A 32 3.92 8.17 -12.15
N VAL A 33 2.67 8.56 -11.94
CA VAL A 33 1.58 7.71 -11.46
C VAL A 33 0.41 7.87 -12.41
N TYR A 34 0.00 6.78 -13.05
CA TYR A 34 -1.09 6.75 -14.02
C TYR A 34 -1.75 5.39 -13.98
N LYS A 35 -2.95 5.30 -14.54
CA LYS A 35 -3.68 4.04 -14.61
C LYS A 35 -3.72 3.49 -16.02
N ALA A 36 -4.00 2.20 -16.13
CA ALA A 36 -4.25 1.50 -17.37
C ALA A 36 -5.25 0.36 -17.14
N THR A 37 -5.78 -0.21 -18.21
CA THR A 37 -6.64 -1.40 -18.13
C THR A 37 -5.92 -2.61 -18.72
N GLU A 38 -5.86 -3.69 -17.94
CA GLU A 38 -5.31 -4.97 -18.36
C GLU A 38 -6.31 -6.08 -18.10
N ASN A 39 -6.70 -6.83 -19.14
CA ASN A 39 -7.69 -7.91 -19.02
C ASN A 39 -8.96 -7.46 -18.27
N SER A 40 -9.49 -6.28 -18.61
CA SER A 40 -10.66 -5.64 -17.98
C SER A 40 -10.47 -5.29 -16.49
N THR A 41 -9.24 -5.27 -15.99
CA THR A 41 -8.90 -4.87 -14.62
C THR A 41 -8.12 -3.55 -14.65
N GLU A 42 -8.56 -2.59 -13.84
CA GLU A 42 -7.82 -1.33 -13.64
C GLU A 42 -6.56 -1.59 -12.81
N VAL A 43 -5.42 -1.11 -13.31
CA VAL A 43 -4.12 -1.20 -12.66
C VAL A 43 -3.46 0.16 -12.62
N VAL A 44 -2.65 0.40 -11.60
CA VAL A 44 -1.86 1.63 -11.47
C VAL A 44 -0.40 1.31 -11.78
N TYR A 45 0.19 2.13 -12.64
CA TYR A 45 1.60 2.10 -12.98
C TYR A 45 2.35 3.21 -12.28
N LEU A 46 3.53 2.87 -11.77
CA LEU A 46 4.45 3.75 -11.08
C LEU A 46 5.75 3.82 -11.87
N SER A 47 6.27 5.03 -12.07
CA SER A 47 7.51 5.29 -12.79
C SER A 47 8.55 5.87 -11.84
N GLY A 48 9.75 5.32 -11.85
CA GLY A 48 10.84 5.79 -10.99
C GLY A 48 12.18 5.19 -11.36
N SER A 49 13.11 5.19 -10.40
CA SER A 49 14.43 4.59 -10.60
C SER A 49 14.32 3.08 -10.82
N ALA A 50 15.01 2.59 -11.84
CA ALA A 50 15.12 1.16 -12.13
C ALA A 50 15.58 0.39 -10.89
N ASN A 51 15.02 -0.81 -10.69
CA ASN A 51 15.40 -1.67 -9.57
C ASN A 51 15.25 -0.97 -8.19
N SER A 52 14.28 -0.07 -8.03
CA SER A 52 13.89 0.48 -6.73
C SER A 52 12.56 -0.12 -6.22
N THR A 53 12.16 0.23 -5.00
CA THR A 53 10.90 -0.22 -4.40
C THR A 53 10.14 0.99 -3.91
N ILE A 54 8.87 1.09 -4.27
CA ILE A 54 7.96 2.14 -3.80
C ILE A 54 6.99 1.53 -2.79
N GLN A 55 6.78 2.20 -1.66
CA GLN A 55 5.76 1.81 -0.70
C GLN A 55 4.46 2.56 -1.01
N VAL A 56 3.38 1.81 -1.19
CA VAL A 56 2.05 2.34 -1.45
C VAL A 56 1.17 2.06 -0.25
N LYS A 57 0.67 3.10 0.40
CA LYS A 57 -0.33 3.00 1.47
C LYS A 57 -1.71 2.97 0.83
N LEU A 58 -2.41 1.85 0.97
CA LEU A 58 -3.75 1.62 0.41
C LEU A 58 -4.89 2.05 1.36
N GLY A 59 -4.55 2.70 2.47
CA GLY A 59 -5.47 3.05 3.54
C GLY A 59 -5.84 1.86 4.43
N ALA A 60 -6.79 2.11 5.32
CA ALA A 60 -7.27 1.12 6.27
C ALA A 60 -8.36 0.23 5.67
N THR A 61 -8.26 -1.09 5.89
CA THR A 61 -9.32 -2.05 5.57
C THR A 61 -9.75 -2.77 6.83
N ASP A 62 -11.07 -2.94 6.98
CA ASP A 62 -11.68 -3.72 8.07
C ASP A 62 -11.11 -5.14 8.05
N ARG A 63 -10.59 -5.58 9.20
CA ARG A 63 -10.22 -6.99 9.43
C ARG A 63 -11.21 -7.61 10.40
N PRO A 64 -12.30 -8.21 9.91
CA PRO A 64 -13.26 -8.88 10.77
C PRO A 64 -12.64 -10.13 11.41
N ALA A 65 -12.90 -10.30 12.69
CA ALA A 65 -12.57 -11.49 13.46
C ALA A 65 -13.76 -11.85 14.35
N ALA A 66 -14.12 -13.12 14.40
CA ALA A 66 -15.12 -13.62 15.33
C ALA A 66 -14.49 -13.80 16.71
N ARG A 67 -15.19 -13.34 17.75
CA ARG A 67 -14.86 -13.63 19.15
C ARG A 67 -16.10 -14.12 19.87
N LEU A 68 -15.93 -15.07 20.78
CA LEU A 68 -17.01 -15.50 21.65
C LEU A 68 -17.20 -14.46 22.76
N ALA A 69 -18.46 -14.11 23.01
CA ALA A 69 -18.84 -13.40 24.22
C ALA A 69 -18.56 -14.29 25.44
N GLY A 70 -18.05 -13.67 26.50
CA GLY A 70 -17.76 -14.28 27.78
C GLY A 70 -19.01 -14.77 28.48
N ALA A 71 -18.80 -15.37 29.66
CA ALA A 71 -19.88 -15.98 30.43
C ALA A 71 -20.96 -14.98 30.86
N CYS A 72 -20.64 -13.68 30.93
CA CYS A 72 -21.58 -12.64 31.34
C CYS A 72 -22.14 -11.85 30.16
N GLY A 73 -21.90 -12.32 28.94
CA GLY A 73 -22.27 -11.58 27.74
C GLY A 73 -21.32 -10.43 27.40
N GLU A 74 -20.09 -10.45 27.90
CA GLU A 74 -19.09 -9.43 27.62
C GLU A 74 -18.13 -9.84 26.51
N VAL A 75 -17.77 -8.91 25.62
CA VAL A 75 -16.70 -9.14 24.65
C VAL A 75 -15.52 -8.26 24.99
N ARG A 76 -14.38 -8.90 25.23
CA ARG A 76 -13.12 -8.22 25.59
C ARG A 76 -12.28 -7.99 24.35
N ILE A 77 -12.10 -6.73 23.99
CA ILE A 77 -11.30 -6.30 22.86
C ILE A 77 -9.99 -5.70 23.41
N PRO A 78 -8.86 -6.43 23.32
CA PRO A 78 -7.59 -5.94 23.82
C PRO A 78 -7.15 -4.71 23.04
N VAL A 79 -6.27 -3.90 23.64
CA VAL A 79 -5.63 -2.78 22.95
C VAL A 79 -4.93 -3.32 21.70
N PRO A 80 -5.26 -2.81 20.51
CA PRO A 80 -4.64 -3.27 19.27
C PRO A 80 -3.16 -2.88 19.24
N SER A 81 -2.36 -3.58 18.44
CA SER A 81 -0.92 -3.28 18.30
C SER A 81 -0.64 -1.88 17.75
N SER A 82 -1.60 -1.28 17.04
CA SER A 82 -1.56 0.12 16.60
C SER A 82 -1.74 1.12 17.75
N GLY A 83 -2.20 0.66 18.92
CA GLY A 83 -2.56 1.52 20.05
C GLY A 83 -3.90 2.27 19.90
N SER A 84 -4.57 2.16 18.75
CA SER A 84 -5.81 2.91 18.46
C SER A 84 -6.98 2.01 18.08
N PHE A 85 -8.15 2.30 18.65
CA PHE A 85 -9.44 1.70 18.32
C PHE A 85 -10.21 2.46 17.23
N THR A 86 -9.58 3.41 16.52
CA THR A 86 -10.24 4.17 15.45
C THR A 86 -10.91 3.24 14.43
N GLY A 87 -12.20 3.47 14.19
CA GLY A 87 -13.00 2.68 13.25
C GLY A 87 -13.43 1.30 13.76
N LEU A 88 -13.27 1.02 15.05
CA LEU A 88 -13.78 -0.20 15.68
C LEU A 88 -15.28 -0.40 15.36
N LYS A 89 -15.62 -1.60 14.92
CA LYS A 89 -16.99 -2.06 14.73
C LYS A 89 -17.23 -3.37 15.47
N VAL A 90 -18.42 -3.52 16.02
CA VAL A 90 -18.90 -4.73 16.67
C VAL A 90 -20.26 -5.07 16.10
N ASP A 91 -20.38 -6.23 15.46
CA ASP A 91 -21.56 -6.64 14.67
C ASP A 91 -22.00 -5.55 13.67
N ALA A 92 -21.02 -5.01 12.94
CA ALA A 92 -21.15 -3.89 11.99
C ALA A 92 -21.56 -2.54 12.61
N GLN A 93 -21.78 -2.44 13.92
CA GLN A 93 -22.04 -1.16 14.60
C GLN A 93 -20.72 -0.50 14.99
N SER A 94 -20.54 0.76 14.60
CA SER A 94 -19.39 1.57 14.99
C SER A 94 -19.38 1.84 16.49
N ILE A 95 -18.23 1.62 17.13
CA ILE A 95 -18.00 1.93 18.55
C ILE A 95 -16.94 3.02 18.63
N ASP A 96 -17.33 4.19 19.14
CA ASP A 96 -16.37 5.23 19.50
C ASP A 96 -15.72 4.90 20.83
N ALA A 97 -14.58 4.23 20.79
CA ALA A 97 -13.82 3.89 21.98
C ALA A 97 -13.25 5.12 22.69
N SER A 98 -13.12 6.28 22.04
CA SER A 98 -12.48 7.46 22.65
C SER A 98 -13.33 8.09 23.75
N SER A 99 -14.65 8.00 23.62
CA SER A 99 -15.63 8.55 24.57
C SER A 99 -16.05 7.57 25.68
N LEU A 100 -15.61 6.31 25.62
CA LEU A 100 -16.01 5.31 26.62
C LEU A 100 -15.41 5.60 28.01
N PRO A 101 -16.21 5.52 29.07
CA PRO A 101 -15.72 5.65 30.45
C PRO A 101 -14.82 4.47 30.84
N THR A 102 -14.00 4.65 31.87
CA THR A 102 -13.14 3.58 32.39
C THR A 102 -13.69 3.02 33.69
N PHE A 103 -13.90 1.69 33.74
CA PHE A 103 -14.39 0.97 34.92
C PHE A 103 -13.65 -0.36 35.10
N SER A 104 -13.59 -0.87 36.32
CA SER A 104 -13.20 -2.27 36.56
C SER A 104 -14.24 -3.22 35.96
N ILE A 105 -13.78 -4.40 35.53
CA ILE A 105 -14.67 -5.45 35.03
C ILE A 105 -15.33 -6.13 36.25
N PRO A 106 -16.67 -6.10 36.40
CA PRO A 106 -17.34 -6.77 37.51
C PRO A 106 -17.20 -8.30 37.42
N SER A 107 -17.41 -8.99 38.54
CA SER A 107 -17.52 -10.45 38.55
C SER A 107 -18.76 -10.93 37.79
N CYS A 108 -18.70 -12.17 37.30
CA CYS A 108 -19.85 -12.83 36.70
C CYS A 108 -20.71 -13.53 37.75
N LEU A 109 -22.03 -13.36 37.69
CA LEU A 109 -22.99 -14.11 38.49
C LEU A 109 -24.17 -14.54 37.61
N ASN A 110 -24.38 -15.85 37.46
CA ASN A 110 -25.51 -16.44 36.73
C ASN A 110 -25.73 -15.90 35.30
N GLY A 111 -24.64 -15.65 34.57
CA GLY A 111 -24.71 -15.22 33.16
C GLY A 111 -24.80 -13.71 32.94
N THR A 112 -24.72 -12.90 34.01
CA THR A 112 -24.67 -11.43 33.94
C THR A 112 -23.58 -10.89 34.86
N PHE A 113 -23.23 -9.61 34.72
CA PHE A 113 -22.33 -8.95 35.66
C PHE A 113 -23.02 -8.75 37.01
N ALA A 114 -22.29 -8.99 38.11
CA ALA A 114 -22.76 -8.79 39.47
C ALA A 114 -23.10 -7.32 39.76
N GLU A 115 -22.41 -6.38 39.11
CA GLU A 115 -22.77 -4.97 39.04
C GLU A 115 -23.15 -4.65 37.59
N ALA A 116 -24.37 -4.15 37.37
CA ALA A 116 -24.86 -3.89 36.03
C ALA A 116 -24.01 -2.84 35.30
N ARG A 117 -23.66 -3.14 34.04
CA ARG A 117 -23.02 -2.21 33.10
C ARG A 117 -23.93 -2.12 31.87
N PRO A 118 -24.79 -1.09 31.76
CA PRO A 118 -25.69 -0.97 30.61
C PRO A 118 -24.95 -0.56 29.33
N ASP A 119 -23.81 0.13 29.48
CA ASP A 119 -23.03 0.68 28.38
C ASP A 119 -21.65 0.06 28.28
N ASN A 120 -21.09 0.12 27.08
CA ASN A 120 -19.71 -0.28 26.79
C ASN A 120 -18.74 0.60 27.59
N PHE A 121 -17.59 0.04 27.97
CA PHE A 121 -16.60 0.77 28.77
C PHE A 121 -15.19 0.30 28.48
N LYS A 122 -14.18 1.00 29.01
CA LYS A 122 -12.79 0.56 29.04
C LYS A 122 -12.43 -0.05 30.38
N ALA A 123 -11.73 -1.18 30.36
CA ALA A 123 -11.06 -1.67 31.55
C ALA A 123 -9.81 -0.83 31.87
N PRO A 124 -9.27 -0.88 33.11
CA PRO A 124 -8.08 -0.10 33.48
C PRO A 124 -6.82 -0.41 32.65
N ASN A 125 -6.78 -1.60 32.04
CA ASN A 125 -5.72 -1.98 31.09
C ASN A 125 -5.93 -1.44 29.66
N GLY A 126 -6.94 -0.58 29.45
CA GLY A 126 -7.27 0.03 28.18
C GLY A 126 -8.10 -0.85 27.22
N ALA A 127 -8.38 -2.10 27.57
CA ALA A 127 -9.22 -2.97 26.76
C ALA A 127 -10.66 -2.42 26.68
N VAL A 128 -11.27 -2.47 25.50
CA VAL A 128 -12.69 -2.14 25.33
C VAL A 128 -13.53 -3.36 25.69
N ILE A 129 -14.52 -3.14 26.55
CA ILE A 129 -15.48 -4.14 27.01
C ILE A 129 -16.82 -3.79 26.39
N ILE A 130 -17.30 -4.67 25.52
CA ILE A 130 -18.64 -4.59 24.95
C ILE A 130 -19.58 -5.40 25.83
N VAL A 131 -20.71 -4.82 26.21
CA VAL A 131 -21.68 -5.44 27.12
C VAL A 131 -22.97 -5.80 26.38
N GLY A 132 -23.84 -6.57 27.04
CA GLY A 132 -25.18 -6.88 26.51
C GLY A 132 -25.19 -7.87 25.34
N LYS A 133 -24.10 -8.63 25.12
CA LYS A 133 -24.10 -9.73 24.15
C LYS A 133 -24.67 -10.99 24.80
N THR A 134 -25.13 -11.94 23.99
CA THR A 134 -25.55 -13.24 24.51
C THR A 134 -24.33 -14.07 24.92
N PRO A 135 -24.26 -14.61 26.14
CA PRO A 135 -23.13 -15.44 26.57
C PRO A 135 -22.84 -16.57 25.58
N GLN A 136 -21.54 -16.83 25.34
CA GLN A 136 -21.03 -17.88 24.45
C GLN A 136 -21.43 -17.74 22.97
N GLN A 137 -22.05 -16.63 22.55
CA GLN A 137 -22.30 -16.38 21.13
C GLN A 137 -21.12 -15.70 20.44
N ALA A 138 -20.98 -16.00 19.15
CA ALA A 138 -19.99 -15.35 18.30
C ALA A 138 -20.42 -13.91 18.00
N VAL A 139 -19.49 -12.99 18.22
CA VAL A 139 -19.60 -11.57 17.95
C VAL A 139 -18.52 -11.20 16.95
N THR A 140 -18.90 -10.47 15.91
CA THR A 140 -17.95 -10.02 14.89
C THR A 140 -17.32 -8.71 15.34
N ILE A 141 -16.00 -8.68 15.46
CA ILE A 141 -15.24 -7.45 15.70
C ILE A 141 -14.49 -7.14 14.42
N ALA A 142 -14.63 -5.92 13.90
CA ALA A 142 -13.78 -5.42 12.84
C ALA A 142 -13.02 -4.21 13.36
N LEU A 143 -11.70 -4.25 13.22
CA LEU A 143 -10.85 -3.08 13.40
C LEU A 143 -10.13 -2.82 12.08
N PRO A 144 -10.21 -1.60 11.53
CA PRO A 144 -9.44 -1.24 10.35
C PRO A 144 -7.95 -1.40 10.63
N SER A 145 -7.23 -1.90 9.63
CA SER A 145 -5.78 -1.96 9.66
C SER A 145 -5.22 -1.39 8.38
N GLU A 146 -4.25 -0.50 8.53
CA GLU A 146 -3.52 0.10 7.42
C GLU A 146 -2.89 -1.00 6.55
N GLN A 147 -3.15 -0.92 5.25
CA GLN A 147 -2.52 -1.79 4.27
C GLN A 147 -1.42 -1.02 3.56
N THR A 148 -0.19 -1.54 3.63
CA THR A 148 0.93 -1.03 2.82
C THR A 148 1.40 -2.13 1.88
N ARG A 149 1.60 -1.81 0.61
CA ARG A 149 2.15 -2.71 -0.39
C ARG A 149 3.44 -2.17 -0.95
N SER A 150 4.44 -3.03 -1.03
CA SER A 150 5.69 -2.75 -1.72
C SER A 150 5.53 -3.06 -3.21
N VAL A 151 5.74 -2.07 -4.06
CA VAL A 151 5.76 -2.21 -5.51
C VAL A 151 7.21 -2.16 -5.98
N ARG A 152 7.69 -3.29 -6.51
CA ARG A 152 9.02 -3.41 -7.07
C ARG A 152 9.04 -2.81 -8.48
N LEU A 153 9.94 -1.89 -8.73
CA LEU A 153 10.18 -1.36 -10.07
C LEU A 153 11.13 -2.29 -10.81
N ASN A 154 10.77 -2.62 -12.05
CA ASN A 154 11.58 -3.47 -12.91
C ASN A 154 12.84 -2.74 -13.40
N ASN A 155 13.62 -3.40 -14.26
CA ASN A 155 14.87 -2.87 -14.81
C ASN A 155 14.70 -1.64 -15.71
N CYS A 156 13.48 -1.34 -16.15
CA CYS A 156 13.14 -0.12 -16.89
C CYS A 156 12.48 0.95 -15.98
N GLY A 157 12.41 0.71 -14.67
CA GLY A 157 11.82 1.65 -13.71
C GLY A 157 10.29 1.62 -13.61
N PHE A 158 9.61 0.65 -14.22
CA PHE A 158 8.15 0.52 -14.11
C PHE A 158 7.75 -0.41 -12.97
N GLY A 159 6.87 0.09 -12.10
CA GLY A 159 6.19 -0.66 -11.05
C GLY A 159 4.72 -0.84 -11.39
N ARG A 160 4.15 -1.99 -11.04
CA ARG A 160 2.74 -2.32 -11.30
C ARG A 160 2.02 -2.60 -9.99
N LEU A 161 1.00 -1.80 -9.70
CA LEU A 161 0.06 -1.99 -8.59
C LEU A 161 -1.27 -2.47 -9.18
N ALA A 162 -1.55 -3.76 -9.02
CA ALA A 162 -2.82 -4.37 -9.40
C ALA A 162 -3.65 -4.74 -8.17
N PRO A 163 -4.98 -4.82 -8.27
CA PRO A 163 -5.80 -5.30 -7.17
C PRO A 163 -5.39 -6.71 -6.72
N ALA A 164 -5.74 -7.06 -5.48
CA ALA A 164 -5.64 -8.44 -5.05
C ALA A 164 -6.70 -9.27 -5.80
N SER A 165 -6.47 -10.58 -5.93
CA SER A 165 -7.44 -11.47 -6.59
C SER A 165 -8.82 -11.34 -5.93
N GLY A 166 -9.84 -11.04 -6.72
CA GLY A 166 -11.22 -10.85 -6.24
C GLY A 166 -11.49 -9.51 -5.54
N SER A 167 -10.57 -8.54 -5.61
CA SER A 167 -10.77 -7.19 -5.07
C SER A 167 -10.64 -6.11 -6.15
N THR A 168 -10.95 -4.87 -5.78
CA THR A 168 -10.56 -3.67 -6.53
C THR A 168 -9.41 -2.97 -5.82
N LEU A 169 -8.76 -2.01 -6.49
CA LEU A 169 -7.89 -1.06 -5.80
C LEU A 169 -8.76 -0.10 -4.97
N PRO A 170 -8.26 0.43 -3.85
CA PRO A 170 -8.97 1.46 -3.10
C PRO A 170 -9.10 2.73 -3.97
N PRO A 171 -10.17 3.52 -3.76
CA PRO A 171 -10.39 4.76 -4.50
C PRO A 171 -9.31 5.81 -4.23
N GLU A 172 -8.65 5.72 -3.08
CA GLU A 172 -7.54 6.58 -2.68
C GLU A 172 -6.37 5.75 -2.18
N PHE A 173 -5.16 6.20 -2.47
CA PHE A 173 -3.93 5.61 -1.94
C PHE A 173 -2.84 6.68 -1.85
N MET A 174 -1.85 6.46 -0.99
CA MET A 174 -0.72 7.36 -0.85
C MET A 174 0.58 6.71 -1.29
N ILE A 175 1.42 7.51 -1.94
CA ILE A 175 2.84 7.20 -2.17
C ILE A 175 3.63 8.27 -1.45
N ASP A 176 4.53 7.85 -0.56
CA ASP A 176 5.23 8.73 0.36
C ASP A 176 4.26 9.60 1.18
N SER A 177 4.18 10.90 0.88
CA SER A 177 3.28 11.88 1.48
C SER A 177 2.18 12.39 0.54
N THR A 178 2.13 11.92 -0.70
CA THR A 178 1.19 12.39 -1.72
C THR A 178 -0.03 11.48 -1.78
N ASN A 179 -1.24 12.05 -1.66
CA ASN A 179 -2.49 11.32 -1.85
C ASN A 179 -2.88 11.30 -3.33
N TYR A 180 -3.27 10.13 -3.82
CA TYR A 180 -3.74 9.91 -5.18
C TYR A 180 -5.17 9.40 -5.15
N ILE A 181 -6.02 9.98 -6.00
CA ILE A 181 -7.39 9.53 -6.21
C ILE A 181 -7.41 8.73 -7.52
N LEU A 182 -7.80 7.46 -7.44
CA LEU A 182 -7.75 6.51 -8.57
C LEU A 182 -8.55 6.99 -9.79
N SER A 183 -9.70 7.61 -9.56
CA SER A 183 -10.56 8.14 -10.63
C SER A 183 -9.97 9.37 -11.33
N SER A 184 -9.08 10.13 -10.67
CA SER A 184 -8.44 11.32 -11.24
C SER A 184 -7.09 11.04 -11.88
N LEU A 185 -6.58 9.80 -11.81
CA LEU A 185 -5.32 9.45 -12.45
C LEU A 185 -5.46 9.52 -13.97
N PRO A 186 -4.44 10.04 -14.68
CA PRO A 186 -4.37 9.94 -16.13
C PRO A 186 -4.49 8.47 -16.58
N ASP A 187 -5.35 8.21 -17.55
CA ASP A 187 -5.54 6.87 -18.10
C ASP A 187 -4.70 6.69 -19.37
N ALA A 188 -3.72 5.81 -19.28
CA ALA A 188 -2.82 5.43 -20.35
C ALA A 188 -3.41 4.35 -21.27
N GLN A 189 -4.58 3.81 -20.92
CA GLN A 189 -5.33 2.71 -21.54
C GLN A 189 -4.61 1.35 -21.51
N LYS A 190 -3.30 1.33 -21.80
CA LYS A 190 -2.43 0.16 -21.80
C LYS A 190 -1.16 0.45 -21.01
N GLY A 191 -0.65 -0.57 -20.32
CA GLY A 191 0.59 -0.49 -19.55
C GLY A 191 1.87 -0.48 -20.41
N PRO A 192 3.00 -0.01 -19.85
CA PRO A 192 4.32 -0.12 -20.45
C PRO A 192 4.86 -1.56 -20.38
N ILE A 193 5.82 -1.89 -21.23
CA ILE A 193 6.51 -3.19 -21.25
C ILE A 193 8.00 -2.94 -21.07
N CYS A 194 8.66 -3.69 -20.20
CA CYS A 194 10.12 -3.73 -20.11
C CYS A 194 10.63 -5.01 -20.77
N ARG A 195 11.45 -4.89 -21.82
CA ARG A 195 12.03 -6.05 -22.52
C ARG A 195 13.54 -6.11 -22.32
N THR A 196 14.06 -7.33 -22.27
CA THR A 196 15.51 -7.56 -22.31
C THR A 196 16.00 -7.50 -23.75
N LEU A 197 17.10 -6.78 -23.98
CA LEU A 197 17.71 -6.67 -25.29
C LEU A 197 18.54 -7.91 -25.62
N PRO A 198 18.44 -8.46 -26.85
CA PRO A 198 19.09 -9.73 -27.21
C PRO A 198 20.63 -9.75 -27.09
N ASN A 199 21.29 -8.59 -27.09
CA ASN A 199 22.71 -8.52 -27.44
C ASN A 199 23.65 -7.83 -26.43
N ASN A 200 23.25 -7.57 -25.17
CA ASN A 200 24.20 -7.10 -24.12
C ASN A 200 23.61 -7.04 -22.68
N GLY A 201 22.51 -7.76 -22.40
CA GLY A 201 21.89 -7.74 -21.07
C GLY A 201 21.24 -6.41 -20.67
N GLY A 202 21.09 -5.47 -21.61
CA GLY A 202 20.36 -4.22 -21.41
C GLY A 202 18.85 -4.42 -21.38
N PHE A 203 18.12 -3.41 -20.90
CA PHE A 203 16.67 -3.40 -20.85
C PHE A 203 16.14 -2.17 -21.58
N GLU A 204 15.05 -2.34 -22.32
CA GLU A 204 14.38 -1.27 -23.05
C GLU A 204 12.91 -1.21 -22.67
N GLY A 205 12.45 -0.01 -22.31
CA GLY A 205 11.07 0.29 -22.01
C GLY A 205 10.30 0.61 -23.30
N TYR A 206 9.17 -0.06 -23.49
CA TYR A 206 8.26 0.16 -24.60
C TYR A 206 6.94 0.70 -24.06
N VAL A 207 6.48 1.78 -24.68
CA VAL A 207 5.18 2.37 -24.39
C VAL A 207 4.34 2.35 -25.67
N PRO A 208 3.01 2.26 -25.57
CA PRO A 208 2.13 2.46 -26.73
C PRO A 208 2.42 3.79 -27.41
N SER A 209 2.35 3.84 -28.74
CA SER A 209 2.53 5.08 -29.52
C SER A 209 1.51 6.17 -29.17
N SER A 210 0.37 5.79 -28.59
CA SER A 210 -0.63 6.73 -28.06
C SER A 210 -0.11 7.55 -26.86
N TRP A 211 0.97 7.13 -26.19
CA TRP A 211 1.57 7.89 -25.10
C TRP A 211 2.38 9.09 -25.56
N SER A 212 2.98 9.02 -26.76
CA SER A 212 3.85 10.06 -27.30
C SER A 212 3.12 11.21 -28.02
N ASN A 213 1.79 11.16 -28.11
CA ASN A 213 0.98 12.19 -28.78
C ASN A 213 0.55 13.32 -27.83
N THR A 214 1.46 13.82 -27.00
CA THR A 214 1.30 15.10 -26.30
C THR A 214 2.16 16.15 -26.99
N ASN A 215 1.54 16.87 -27.93
CA ASN A 215 1.89 18.19 -28.47
C ASN A 215 3.37 18.58 -28.45
N SER A 216 4.08 18.30 -29.55
CA SER A 216 5.12 19.21 -30.03
C SER A 216 4.45 20.55 -30.39
N ILE A 217 4.74 21.59 -29.61
CA ILE A 217 4.53 22.99 -29.98
C ILE A 217 5.43 23.31 -31.18
#